data_AF-W4NC53-F1
#
_entry.id   AF-W4NC53-F1
#
_cell.length_a   1.000
_cell.length_b   1.000
_cell.length_c   1.000
_cell.angle_alpha   90.00
_cell.angle_beta   90.00
_cell.angle_gamma   90.00
#
_symmetry.space_group_name_H-M   'P 1'
#
loop_
_entity.id
_entity.type
_entity.pdbx_description
1 polymer ?
#
loop_
_entity_poly.entity_id
_entity_poly.type
_entity_poly.pdbx_seq_one_letter_code
_entity_poly.pdbx_strand_id
1 'polypeptide(L)' 'MALRQMMTTAQVARLFGAETPAEVRTRQAYLAQLRFRGQGPRFVKHGRMILYPQDAVAEWLEAGETDCTRSMR' A
#
# COMPACT_ATOMS: atom_id res chain seq x y z
N MET A 1 -19.64 14.01 1.67
CA MET A 1 -18.74 12.95 2.15
C MET A 1 -17.99 12.39 0.95
N ALA A 2 -16.69 12.64 0.84
CA ALA A 2 -15.91 12.03 -0.24
C ALA A 2 -15.87 10.52 -0.04
N LEU A 3 -16.29 9.75 -1.05
CA LEU A 3 -16.06 8.31 -1.09
C LEU A 3 -14.56 8.09 -0.88
N ARG A 4 -14.18 7.40 0.20
CA ARG A 4 -12.78 7.05 0.45
C ARG A 4 -12.33 6.16 -0.70
N GLN A 5 -11.53 6.71 -1.61
CA GLN A 5 -11.08 5.96 -2.78
C GLN A 5 -10.19 4.81 -2.30
N MET A 6 -10.58 3.60 -2.70
CA MET A 6 -9.86 2.39 -2.37
C MET A 6 -8.99 1.98 -3.56
N MET A 7 -7.72 1.72 -3.31
CA MET A 7 -6.75 1.31 -4.29
C MET A 7 -6.42 -0.17 -4.13
N THR A 8 -6.32 -0.88 -5.24
CA THR A 8 -5.80 -2.25 -5.27
C THR A 8 -4.29 -2.24 -5.08
N THR A 9 -3.73 -3.40 -4.68
CA THR A 9 -2.26 -3.57 -4.58
C THR A 9 -1.56 -3.25 -5.91
N ALA A 10 -2.20 -3.49 -7.06
CA ALA A 10 -1.66 -3.15 -8.38
C ALA A 10 -1.59 -1.63 -8.61
N GLN A 11 -2.63 -0.89 -8.20
CA GLN A 11 -2.64 0.57 -8.34
C GLN A 11 -1.60 1.21 -7.43
N VAL A 12 -1.45 0.72 -6.19
CA VAL A 12 -0.39 1.18 -5.27
C VAL A 12 0.99 0.89 -5.85
N ALA A 13 1.21 -0.30 -6.41
CA ALA A 13 2.47 -0.64 -7.07
C ALA A 13 2.83 0.34 -8.20
N ARG A 14 1.85 0.82 -8.97
CA ARG A 14 2.09 1.83 -10.02
C ARG A 14 2.41 3.21 -9.47
N LEU A 15 1.73 3.63 -8.40
CA LEU A 15 2.09 4.87 -7.69
C LEU A 15 3.52 4.79 -7.14
N PHE A 16 3.95 3.58 -6.79
CA PHE A 16 5.29 3.26 -6.32
C PHE A 16 6.32 3.05 -7.46
N GLY A 17 6.12 3.74 -8.59
CA GLY A 17 7.06 3.76 -9.71
C GLY A 17 7.14 2.49 -10.56
N ALA A 18 6.15 1.58 -10.48
CA ALA A 18 6.09 0.45 -11.41
C ALA A 18 5.36 0.82 -12.70
N GLU A 19 6.07 0.75 -13.84
CA GLU A 19 5.50 1.07 -15.13
C GLU A 19 5.13 -0.19 -15.92
N THR A 20 5.99 -1.21 -15.86
CA THR A 20 5.80 -2.46 -16.59
C THR A 20 5.00 -3.49 -15.79
N PRO A 21 4.32 -4.45 -16.45
CA PRO A 21 3.64 -5.55 -15.75
C PRO A 21 4.57 -6.40 -14.87
N ALA A 22 5.85 -6.53 -15.24
CA ALA A 22 6.84 -7.25 -14.44
C ALA A 22 7.19 -6.51 -13.16
N GLU A 23 7.46 -5.20 -13.26
CA GLU A 23 7.72 -4.36 -12.09
C GLU A 23 6.52 -4.28 -11.16
N VAL A 24 5.29 -4.20 -11.71
CA VAL A 24 4.07 -4.20 -10.89
C VAL A 24 4.01 -5.46 -10.03
N ARG A 25 4.30 -6.64 -10.59
CA ARG A 25 4.34 -7.89 -9.81
C ARG A 25 5.42 -7.87 -8.73
N THR A 26 6.63 -7.39 -9.06
CA THR A 26 7.73 -7.26 -8.09
C THR A 26 7.35 -6.31 -6.95
N ARG A 27 6.77 -5.14 -7.26
CA ARG A 27 6.31 -4.17 -6.26
C ARG A 27 5.12 -4.68 -5.45
N GLN A 28 4.21 -5.45 -6.04
CA GLN A 28 3.14 -6.13 -5.29
C GLN A 28 3.70 -7.13 -4.27
N ALA A 29 4.71 -7.91 -4.64
CA ALA A 29 5.39 -8.82 -3.72
C ALA A 29 6.11 -8.05 -2.60
N TYR A 30 6.75 -6.93 -2.93
CA TYR A 30 7.35 -6.04 -1.95
C TYR A 30 6.32 -5.45 -0.96
N LEU A 31 5.19 -4.95 -1.46
CA LEU A 31 4.08 -4.49 -0.62
C LEU A 31 3.53 -5.60 0.28
N ALA A 32 3.48 -6.85 -0.20
CA ALA A 32 3.09 -7.98 0.64
C ALA A 32 4.09 -8.24 1.77
N GLN A 33 5.40 -8.12 1.52
CA GLN A 33 6.43 -8.20 2.55
C GLN A 33 6.32 -7.05 3.56
N LEU A 34 6.07 -5.83 3.11
CA LEU A 34 5.86 -4.68 3.98
C LEU A 34 4.67 -4.88 4.92
N ARG A 35 3.54 -5.38 4.40
CA ARG A 35 2.38 -5.74 5.24
C ARG A 35 2.73 -6.79 6.29
N PHE A 36 3.48 -7.83 5.90
CA PHE A 36 3.91 -8.87 6.83
C PHE A 36 4.81 -8.31 7.95
N ARG A 37 5.66 -7.33 7.63
CA ARG A 37 6.55 -6.64 8.59
C ARG A 37 5.87 -5.51 9.37
N GLY A 38 4.64 -5.14 9.02
CA GLY A 38 3.96 -3.96 9.57
C GLY A 38 4.46 -2.61 9.04
N GLN A 39 5.37 -2.58 8.06
CA GLN A 39 6.07 -1.37 7.59
C GLN A 39 5.42 -0.74 6.34
N GLY A 40 4.21 -1.16 5.99
CA GLY A 40 3.51 -0.71 4.78
C GLY A 40 2.28 0.13 5.08
N PRO A 41 1.66 0.72 4.04
CA PRO A 41 0.47 1.54 4.20
C PRO A 41 -0.66 0.71 4.81
N ARG A 42 -1.56 1.40 5.53
CA ARG A 42 -2.75 0.75 6.10
C ARG A 42 -3.53 0.04 5.01
N PHE A 43 -4.01 -1.16 5.32
CA PHE A 43 -4.74 -1.98 4.37
C PHE A 43 -6.04 -2.51 4.97
N VAL A 44 -6.98 -2.84 4.09
CA VAL A 44 -8.23 -3.51 4.41
C VAL A 44 -8.29 -4.82 3.62
N LYS A 45 -8.55 -5.91 4.33
CA LYS A 45 -8.80 -7.21 3.71
C LYS A 45 -10.25 -7.27 3.26
N HIS A 46 -10.48 -7.37 1.95
CA HIS A 46 -11.80 -7.50 1.35
C HIS A 46 -11.90 -8.87 0.65
N GLY A 47 -12.31 -9.89 1.41
CA GLY A 47 -12.33 -11.27 0.96
C GLY A 47 -10.92 -11.77 0.59
N ARG A 48 -10.71 -12.05 -0.71
CA ARG A 48 -9.42 -12.47 -1.26
C ARG A 48 -8.52 -11.30 -1.68
N MET A 49 -9.05 -10.07 -1.68
CA MET A 49 -8.33 -8.89 -2.13
C MET A 49 -7.82 -8.06 -0.96
N ILE A 50 -6.71 -7.37 -1.19
CA ILE A 50 -6.21 -6.33 -0.28
C ILE A 50 -6.37 -4.98 -0.97
N LEU A 51 -7.07 -4.09 -0.27
CA LEU A 51 -7.32 -2.73 -0.68
C LEU A 51 -6.62 -1.77 0.26
N TYR A 52 -6.18 -0.64 -0.27
CA TYR A 52 -5.51 0.42 0.46
C TYR A 52 -6.34 1.69 0.32
N PRO A 53 -6.75 2.33 1.43
CA PRO A 53 -7.27 3.68 1.38
C PRO A 53 -6.25 4.62 0.72
N GLN A 54 -6.68 5.44 -0.24
CA GLN A 54 -5.78 6.35 -0.97
C GLN A 54 -5.03 7.31 -0.05
N ASP A 55 -5.70 7.83 0.97
CA ASP A 55 -5.12 8.70 2.01
C ASP A 55 -3.97 8.00 2.75
N ALA A 56 -4.18 6.75 3.18
CA ALA A 56 -3.13 5.98 3.86
C ALA A 56 -1.92 5.67 2.96
N VAL A 57 -2.13 5.53 1.65
CA VAL A 57 -1.04 5.36 0.69
C VAL A 57 -0.27 6.67 0.53
N ALA A 58 -0.96 7.80 0.41
CA ALA A 58 -0.33 9.11 0.31
C ALA A 58 0.50 9.43 1.56
N GLU A 59 -0.08 9.25 2.76
CA GLU A 59 0.61 9.44 4.05
C GLU A 59 1.89 8.60 4.13
N TRP A 60 1.83 7.32 3.71
CA TRP A 60 2.98 6.43 3.72
C TRP A 60 4.08 6.84 2.73
N LEU A 61 3.70 7.31 1.53
CA LEU A 61 4.65 7.80 0.53
C LEU A 61 5.31 9.11 1.00
N GLU A 62 4.54 10.02 1.59
CA GLU A 62 5.05 11.26 2.18
C GLU A 62 5.99 11.00 3.36
N ALA A 63 5.73 9.97 4.15
CA ALA A 63 6.59 9.53 5.25
C ALA A 63 7.92 8.90 4.80
N GLY A 64 8.21 8.86 3.50
CA GLY A 64 9.49 8.38 2.96
C GLY A 64 9.62 6.86 2.97
N GLU A 65 8.51 6.15 2.80
CA GLU A 65 8.48 4.68 2.60
C GLU A 65 9.06 3.87 3.78
N THR A 66 9.26 4.51 4.94
CA THR A 66 9.99 3.95 6.08
C THR A 66 9.11 3.73 7.31
N ASP A 67 7.99 4.44 7.42
CA ASP A 67 7.22 4.49 8.65
C ASP A 67 5.72 4.28 8.41
N CYS A 68 5.19 3.17 8.93
CA CYS A 68 3.88 3.16 9.59
C CYS A 68 3.53 1.78 10.19
N THR A 69 4.26 1.36 11.22
CA THR A 69 3.58 0.86 12.44
C THR A 69 4.15 1.62 13.63
N ARG A 70 3.55 2.79 13.89
CA ARG A 70 3.47 3.29 15.26
C ARG A 70 2.58 2.31 16.04
N SER A 71 3.20 1.24 16.52
CA SER A 71 2.66 0.47 17.64
C SER A 71 2.43 1.48 18.77
N MET A 72 1.22 1.52 19.30
CA MET A 72 0.89 2.37 20.44
C MET A 72 1.87 2.07 21.60
N ARG A 73 2.76 3.02 21.91
CA ARG A 73 3.28 3.26 23.25
C ARG A 73 3.75 4.70 23.39
#